data_AF-A0A2R6IVV9-F1
#
_entry.id   AF-A0A2R6IVV9-F1
#
_cell.length_a   1.000
_cell.length_b   1.000
_cell.length_c   1.000
_cell.angle_alpha   90.00
_cell.angle_beta   90.00
_cell.angle_gamma   90.00
#
_symmetry.space_group_name_H-M   'P 1'
#
loop_
_entity.id
_entity.type
_entity.pdbx_description
1 polymer ?
#
loop_
_entity_poly.entity_id
_entity_poly.type
_entity_poly.pdbx_seq_one_letter_code
_entity_poly.pdbx_strand_id
1 'polypeptide(L)'
;MDGETVDTVTGWESESVSGGIDGLRSLQSREFTGAVTGGRAWLFVLNGRIVGVFDGSIESFEGADATAYAAPDPSLPLLFAMRETGGETKARYYTNDTSLSAADAKLSAGTFTGYVELSENVLSGDYYAVYYGGRRLACAFVGTGEQTQVLVGDEAFEAADDEVG
;
A
#
# COMPACT_ATOMS: atom_id res chain seq x y z
N MET A 1 -11.62 5.67 5.92
CA MET A 1 -10.97 4.51 5.32
C MET A 1 -12.02 3.70 4.60
N ASP A 2 -11.75 3.31 3.36
CA ASP A 2 -12.66 2.51 2.57
C ASP A 2 -12.81 1.07 3.11
N GLY A 3 -13.97 0.44 2.88
CA GLY A 3 -14.28 -0.89 3.39
C GLY A 3 -13.41 -2.00 2.80
N GLU A 4 -13.00 -1.90 1.52
CA GLU A 4 -12.11 -2.87 0.86
C GLU A 4 -10.70 -2.83 1.46
N THR A 5 -10.21 -1.62 1.75
CA THR A 5 -8.93 -1.40 2.43
C THR A 5 -8.96 -2.06 3.82
N VAL A 6 -10.03 -1.84 4.59
CA VAL A 6 -10.18 -2.42 5.94
C VAL A 6 -10.21 -3.95 5.87
N ASP A 7 -11.02 -4.53 4.98
CA ASP A 7 -11.13 -5.99 4.81
C ASP A 7 -9.76 -6.62 4.53
N THR A 8 -9.03 -6.07 3.55
CA THR A 8 -7.70 -6.55 3.16
C THR A 8 -6.70 -6.47 4.32
N VAL A 9 -6.63 -5.31 5.00
CA VAL A 9 -5.66 -5.08 6.08
C VAL A 9 -5.95 -5.97 7.29
N THR A 10 -7.22 -6.18 7.64
CA THR A 10 -7.60 -7.02 8.78
C THR A 10 -7.36 -8.52 8.53
N GLY A 11 -7.15 -8.92 7.27
CA GLY A 11 -6.70 -10.27 6.91
C GLY A 11 -5.20 -10.52 7.13
N TRP A 12 -4.40 -9.50 7.42
CA TRP A 12 -2.97 -9.64 7.67
C TRP A 12 -2.67 -10.23 9.06
N GLU A 13 -1.43 -10.71 9.25
CA GLU A 13 -0.96 -11.11 10.58
C GLU A 13 -1.05 -9.93 11.54
N SER A 14 -1.58 -10.15 12.74
CA SER A 14 -1.84 -9.07 13.69
C SER A 14 -1.33 -9.35 15.10
N GLU A 15 -1.01 -8.27 15.81
CA GLU A 15 -0.64 -8.29 17.22
C GLU A 15 -1.27 -7.12 17.98
N SER A 16 -1.57 -7.34 19.26
CA SER A 16 -2.04 -6.27 20.15
C SER A 16 -0.88 -5.36 20.55
N VAL A 17 -1.16 -4.06 20.57
CA VAL A 17 -0.23 -3.01 20.96
C VAL A 17 -0.82 -2.24 22.12
N SER A 18 -0.20 -2.37 23.29
CA SER A 18 -0.63 -1.69 24.52
C SER A 18 0.30 -0.53 24.87
N GLY A 19 -0.14 0.34 25.78
CA GLY A 19 0.64 1.50 26.22
C GLY A 19 0.49 2.74 25.33
N GLY A 20 -0.54 2.79 24.48
CA GLY A 20 -0.87 3.93 23.63
C GLY A 20 0.30 4.41 22.78
N ILE A 21 0.71 5.67 22.95
CA ILE A 21 1.81 6.29 22.19
C ILE A 21 3.15 5.58 22.39
N ASP A 22 3.44 5.05 23.59
CA ASP A 22 4.67 4.29 23.80
C ASP A 22 4.65 2.95 23.05
N GLY A 23 3.47 2.36 22.88
CA GLY A 23 3.26 1.22 21.98
C GLY A 23 3.60 1.57 20.53
N LEU A 24 3.14 2.73 20.02
CA LEU A 24 3.49 3.21 18.68
C LEU A 24 5.00 3.49 18.53
N ARG A 25 5.67 4.01 19.57
CA ARG A 25 7.13 4.20 19.56
C ARG A 25 7.89 2.89 19.51
N SER A 26 7.38 1.83 20.14
CA SER A 26 7.93 0.49 20.01
C SER A 26 7.86 0.01 18.55
N LEU A 27 6.70 0.17 17.90
CA LEU A 27 6.53 -0.14 16.48
C LEU A 27 7.50 0.63 15.59
N GLN A 28 7.70 1.92 15.86
CA GLN A 28 8.66 2.75 15.16
C GLN A 28 10.10 2.23 15.32
N SER A 29 10.49 1.86 16.54
CA SER A 29 11.86 1.42 16.85
C SER A 29 12.23 0.09 16.21
N ARG A 30 11.23 -0.79 15.98
CA ARG A 30 11.40 -2.06 15.26
C ARG A 30 11.18 -1.96 13.75
N GLU A 31 11.06 -0.73 13.23
CA GLU A 31 10.85 -0.47 11.80
C GLU A 31 9.60 -1.17 11.24
N PHE A 32 8.51 -1.20 12.01
CA PHE A 32 7.27 -1.86 11.63
C PHE A 32 6.73 -1.36 10.27
N THR A 33 6.21 -2.28 9.46
CA THR A 33 5.58 -2.00 8.17
C THR A 33 4.21 -2.67 8.14
N GLY A 34 3.17 -1.88 7.90
CA GLY A 34 1.79 -2.37 7.98
C GLY A 34 0.79 -1.28 8.32
N ALA A 35 -0.31 -1.68 8.95
CA ALA A 35 -1.33 -0.78 9.44
C ALA A 35 -1.51 -0.90 10.96
N VAL A 36 -2.01 0.15 11.60
CA VAL A 36 -2.33 0.12 13.03
C VAL A 36 -3.69 0.75 13.22
N THR A 37 -4.58 0.09 13.96
CA THR A 37 -5.90 0.62 14.32
C THR A 37 -6.02 0.84 15.81
N GLY A 38 -6.66 1.94 16.20
CA GLY A 38 -6.97 2.29 17.58
C GLY A 38 -8.31 3.02 17.64
N GLY A 39 -9.32 2.38 18.23
CA GLY A 39 -10.70 2.88 18.18
C GLY A 39 -11.22 2.95 16.75
N ARG A 40 -11.37 4.17 16.20
CA ARG A 40 -11.75 4.41 14.80
C ARG A 40 -10.57 4.87 13.93
N ALA A 41 -9.45 5.24 14.54
CA ALA A 41 -8.32 5.80 13.84
C ALA A 41 -7.46 4.71 13.22
N TRP A 42 -6.88 5.01 12.06
CA TRP A 42 -5.98 4.13 11.33
C TRP A 42 -4.68 4.85 10.98
N LEU A 43 -3.58 4.13 11.09
CA LEU A 43 -2.25 4.55 10.65
C LEU A 43 -1.73 3.55 9.62
N PHE A 44 -1.20 4.02 8.50
CA PHE A 44 -0.29 3.22 7.67
C PHE A 44 1.14 3.57 8.04
N VAL A 45 1.97 2.54 8.24
CA VAL A 45 3.35 2.64 8.70
C VAL A 45 4.26 1.92 7.73
N LEU A 46 5.37 2.56 7.37
CA LEU A 46 6.40 2.02 6.50
C LEU A 46 7.77 2.22 7.17
N ASN A 47 8.46 1.12 7.47
CA ASN A 47 9.74 1.11 8.17
C ASN A 47 9.73 2.01 9.44
N GLY A 48 8.68 1.85 10.24
CA GLY A 48 8.46 2.60 11.48
C GLY A 48 7.99 4.05 11.29
N ARG A 49 7.82 4.54 10.06
CA ARG A 49 7.35 5.90 9.77
C ARG A 49 5.88 5.89 9.37
N ILE A 50 5.10 6.79 9.95
CA ILE A 50 3.69 6.97 9.56
C ILE A 50 3.66 7.62 8.17
N VAL A 51 3.01 6.96 7.22
CA VAL A 51 2.82 7.43 5.84
C VAL A 51 1.37 7.84 5.55
N GLY A 52 0.44 7.54 6.45
CA GLY A 52 -0.95 8.00 6.37
C GLY A 52 -1.69 7.87 7.70
N VAL A 53 -2.66 8.77 7.92
CA VAL A 53 -3.54 8.81 9.11
C VAL A 53 -4.97 9.01 8.63
N PHE A 54 -5.88 8.13 9.02
CA PHE A 54 -7.26 8.13 8.54
C PHE A 54 -8.26 7.92 9.68
N ASP A 55 -9.47 8.44 9.51
CA ASP A 55 -10.61 8.31 10.44
C ASP A 55 -10.29 8.72 11.90
N GLY A 56 -9.31 9.59 12.09
CA GLY A 56 -8.85 10.07 13.38
C GLY A 56 -7.52 10.81 13.30
N SER A 57 -6.80 10.82 14.42
CA SER A 57 -5.47 11.43 14.55
C SER A 57 -4.54 10.51 15.35
N ILE A 58 -3.25 10.83 15.40
CA ILE A 58 -2.29 10.10 16.26
C ILE A 58 -2.72 10.16 17.74
N GLU A 59 -3.33 11.27 18.18
CA GLU A 59 -3.86 11.45 19.55
C GLU A 59 -4.96 10.43 19.89
N SER A 60 -5.63 9.86 18.88
CA SER A 60 -6.64 8.81 19.10
C SER A 60 -6.06 7.52 19.69
N PHE A 61 -4.73 7.36 19.67
CA PHE A 61 -4.01 6.24 20.26
C PHE A 61 -3.56 6.52 21.70
N GLU A 62 -3.78 7.72 22.24
CA GLU A 62 -3.43 8.04 23.62
C GLU A 62 -4.28 7.23 24.61
N GLY A 63 -3.62 6.35 25.37
CA GLY A 63 -4.29 5.51 26.38
C GLY A 63 -5.23 4.44 25.82
N ALA A 64 -5.30 4.28 24.49
CA ALA A 64 -6.07 3.23 23.84
C ALA A 64 -5.20 2.01 23.55
N ASP A 65 -5.78 0.82 23.67
CA ASP A 65 -5.20 -0.37 23.05
C ASP A 65 -5.35 -0.27 21.54
N ALA A 66 -4.32 -0.70 20.84
CA ALA A 66 -4.27 -0.72 19.39
C ALA A 66 -4.02 -2.14 18.88
N THR A 67 -4.30 -2.36 17.60
CA THR A 67 -3.93 -3.59 16.89
C THR A 67 -3.05 -3.22 15.71
N ALA A 68 -1.87 -3.82 15.62
CA ALA A 68 -0.99 -3.69 14.48
C ALA A 68 -1.17 -4.89 13.54
N TYR A 69 -1.32 -4.61 12.25
CA TYR A 69 -1.47 -5.57 11.15
C TYR A 69 -0.23 -5.50 10.28
N ALA A 70 0.62 -6.53 10.30
CA ALA A 70 1.88 -6.58 9.58
C ALA A 70 1.64 -6.81 8.08
N ALA A 71 2.05 -5.85 7.24
CA ALA A 71 1.89 -6.02 5.81
C ALA A 71 2.84 -7.09 5.27
N PRO A 72 2.38 -7.93 4.32
CA PRO A 72 3.25 -8.90 3.67
C PRO A 72 4.32 -8.26 2.78
N ASP A 73 4.15 -7.00 2.36
CA ASP A 73 5.16 -6.24 1.62
C ASP A 73 5.02 -4.70 1.86
N PRO A 74 6.12 -3.92 1.86
CA PRO A 74 6.12 -2.47 1.99
C PRO A 74 5.31 -1.68 0.94
N SER A 75 5.05 -2.24 -0.24
CA SER A 75 4.21 -1.62 -1.26
C SER A 75 2.78 -1.37 -0.79
N LEU A 76 2.22 -2.27 0.02
CA LEU A 76 0.81 -2.26 0.41
C LEU A 76 0.41 -1.11 1.35
N PRO A 77 1.07 -0.87 2.49
CA PRO A 77 0.72 0.26 3.35
C PRO A 77 0.93 1.60 2.63
N LEU A 78 1.90 1.68 1.72
CA LEU A 78 2.12 2.87 0.91
C LEU A 78 1.01 3.06 -0.14
N LEU A 79 0.64 2.00 -0.87
CA LEU A 79 -0.46 2.02 -1.83
C LEU A 79 -1.76 2.49 -1.18
N PHE A 80 -2.14 1.86 -0.06
CA PHE A 80 -3.39 2.19 0.61
C PHE A 80 -3.37 3.60 1.19
N ALA A 81 -2.25 4.06 1.76
CA ALA A 81 -2.12 5.45 2.17
C ALA A 81 -2.34 6.43 1.00
N MET A 82 -1.80 6.12 -0.19
CA MET A 82 -1.99 6.95 -1.37
C MET A 82 -3.43 6.90 -1.90
N ARG A 83 -4.05 5.71 -2.00
CA ARG A 83 -5.46 5.55 -2.41
C ARG A 83 -6.41 6.33 -1.50
N GLU A 84 -6.27 6.17 -0.18
CA GLU A 84 -7.14 6.80 0.82
C GLU A 84 -6.98 8.33 0.90
N THR A 85 -5.78 8.83 0.65
CA THR A 85 -5.54 10.29 0.60
C THR A 85 -6.15 10.93 -0.66
N GLY A 86 -6.63 10.12 -1.61
CA GLY A 86 -6.91 10.60 -2.96
C GLY A 86 -5.65 11.13 -3.62
N GLY A 87 -4.51 10.48 -3.33
CA GLY A 87 -3.20 10.82 -3.87
C GLY A 87 -3.28 11.00 -5.38
N GLU A 88 -2.40 11.82 -5.94
CA GLU A 88 -2.46 12.16 -7.36
C GLU A 88 -2.36 10.88 -8.22
N THR A 89 -3.50 10.29 -8.60
CA THR A 89 -3.62 9.22 -9.60
C THR A 89 -3.23 9.84 -10.94
N LYS A 90 -1.93 10.07 -11.12
CA LYS A 90 -1.42 10.93 -12.20
C LYS A 90 -1.09 10.18 -13.48
N ALA A 91 -1.32 8.87 -13.50
CA ALA A 91 -1.31 8.12 -14.73
C ALA A 91 -2.19 6.87 -14.62
N ARG A 92 -3.44 6.99 -15.08
CA ARG A 92 -4.02 5.90 -15.87
C ARG A 92 -3.29 5.95 -17.21
N TYR A 93 -2.21 5.18 -17.35
CA TYR A 93 -1.57 5.07 -18.65
C TYR A 93 -2.57 4.34 -19.57
N TYR A 94 -3.06 5.05 -20.58
CA TYR A 94 -3.77 4.44 -21.69
C TYR A 94 -2.80 3.46 -22.35
N THR A 95 -3.02 2.17 -22.13
CA THR A 95 -2.15 1.04 -22.51
C THR A 95 -2.04 0.81 -24.03
N ASN A 96 -2.33 1.80 -24.87
CA ASN A 96 -2.23 1.63 -26.32
C ASN A 96 -0.84 1.96 -26.92
N ASP A 97 0.04 2.73 -26.25
CA ASP A 97 1.29 3.19 -26.88
C ASP A 97 2.56 3.18 -25.99
N THR A 98 2.48 2.83 -24.70
CA THR A 98 3.66 2.80 -23.82
C THR A 98 3.56 1.64 -22.82
N SER A 99 4.53 0.73 -22.87
CA SER A 99 4.62 -0.38 -21.91
C SER A 99 4.86 0.14 -20.50
N LEU A 100 4.49 -0.66 -19.50
CA LEU A 100 4.72 -0.33 -18.10
C LEU A 100 6.22 -0.18 -17.83
N SER A 101 7.05 -1.04 -18.42
CA SER A 101 8.51 -0.94 -18.41
C SER A 101 9.05 0.41 -18.90
N ALA A 102 8.49 0.97 -19.98
CA ALA A 102 8.91 2.26 -20.52
C ALA A 102 8.47 3.45 -19.65
N ALA A 103 7.32 3.34 -18.99
CA ALA A 103 6.86 4.32 -18.00
C ALA A 103 7.74 4.28 -16.73
N ASP A 104 8.02 3.09 -16.21
CA ASP A 104 8.87 2.87 -15.03
C ASP A 104 10.25 3.50 -15.20
N ALA A 105 10.91 3.29 -16.34
CA ALA A 105 12.21 3.89 -16.62
C ALA A 105 12.22 5.43 -16.46
N LYS A 106 11.12 6.11 -16.78
CA LYS A 106 10.99 7.57 -16.61
C LYS A 106 10.69 7.96 -15.17
N LEU A 107 9.77 7.25 -14.53
CA LEU A 107 9.32 7.56 -13.17
C LEU A 107 10.42 7.27 -12.14
N SER A 108 11.13 6.16 -12.32
CA SER A 108 12.23 5.73 -11.46
C SER A 108 13.49 6.58 -11.63
N ALA A 109 13.70 7.21 -12.80
CA ALA A 109 14.77 8.18 -12.99
C ALA A 109 14.50 9.54 -12.33
N GLY A 110 13.23 9.84 -12.03
CA GLY A 110 12.81 11.06 -11.35
C GLY A 110 12.70 10.88 -9.83
N THR A 111 12.12 11.87 -9.15
CA THR A 111 11.76 11.80 -7.72
C THR A 111 10.25 11.57 -7.56
N PHE A 112 9.65 10.78 -8.45
CA PHE A 112 8.20 10.60 -8.48
C PHE A 112 7.71 9.90 -7.21
N THR A 113 6.60 10.40 -6.68
CA THR A 113 5.88 9.82 -5.55
C THR A 113 4.41 9.76 -5.89
N GLY A 114 3.85 8.56 -5.93
CA GLY A 114 2.52 8.28 -6.42
C GLY A 114 2.41 6.82 -6.81
N TYR A 115 1.32 6.43 -7.45
CA TYR A 115 1.17 5.08 -7.99
C TYR A 115 0.59 5.11 -9.40
N VAL A 116 0.91 4.07 -10.16
CA VAL A 116 0.29 3.73 -11.44
C VAL A 116 -0.62 2.55 -11.19
N GLU A 117 -1.85 2.62 -11.68
CA GLU A 117 -2.83 1.54 -11.66
C GLU A 117 -3.10 1.13 -13.12
N LEU A 118 -2.99 -0.17 -13.39
CA LEU A 118 -3.35 -0.72 -14.69
C LEU A 118 -4.84 -1.07 -14.65
N SER A 119 -5.66 -0.28 -15.34
CA SER A 119 -7.12 -0.46 -15.37
C SER A 119 -7.67 -0.84 -16.75
N GLU A 120 -6.84 -0.80 -17.80
CA GLU A 120 -7.25 -1.09 -19.18
C GLU A 120 -6.48 -2.29 -19.73
N ASN A 121 -7.21 -3.21 -20.36
CA ASN A 121 -6.71 -4.48 -20.92
C ASN A 121 -6.16 -5.49 -19.92
N VAL A 122 -6.49 -5.33 -18.64
CA VAL A 122 -6.13 -6.30 -17.60
C VAL A 122 -7.21 -7.38 -17.47
N LEU A 123 -6.79 -8.64 -17.50
CA LEU A 123 -7.66 -9.82 -17.52
C LEU A 123 -7.76 -10.50 -16.16
N SER A 124 -6.70 -10.41 -15.35
CA SER A 124 -6.50 -11.33 -14.23
C SER A 124 -6.54 -10.69 -12.83
N GLY A 125 -6.54 -9.37 -12.71
CA GLY A 125 -6.53 -8.71 -11.39
C GLY A 125 -6.33 -7.20 -11.42
N ASP A 126 -5.97 -6.64 -10.27
CA ASP A 126 -5.60 -5.23 -10.11
C ASP A 126 -4.09 -5.10 -9.92
N TYR A 127 -3.41 -4.34 -10.79
CA TYR A 127 -1.95 -4.22 -10.78
C TYR A 127 -1.52 -2.78 -10.50
N TYR A 128 -0.53 -2.64 -9.62
CA TYR A 128 -0.04 -1.36 -9.15
C TYR A 128 1.48 -1.29 -9.16
N ALA A 129 2.01 -0.18 -9.70
CA ALA A 129 3.40 0.23 -9.48
C ALA A 129 3.41 1.46 -8.57
N VAL A 130 3.81 1.29 -7.32
CA VAL A 130 3.90 2.37 -6.33
C VAL A 130 5.32 2.95 -6.36
N TYR A 131 5.43 4.27 -6.27
CA TYR A 131 6.69 4.99 -6.29
C TYR A 131 6.83 5.89 -5.06
N TYR A 132 8.03 5.87 -4.46
CA TYR A 132 8.40 6.81 -3.41
C TYR A 132 9.79 7.36 -3.68
N GLY A 133 9.87 8.64 -4.06
CA GLY A 133 11.14 9.29 -4.42
C GLY A 133 11.88 8.59 -5.56
N GLY A 134 11.14 8.06 -6.55
CA GLY A 134 11.70 7.29 -7.67
C GLY A 134 11.97 5.81 -7.38
N ARG A 135 11.80 5.34 -6.14
CA ARG A 135 11.88 3.91 -5.85
C ARG A 135 10.55 3.23 -6.15
N ARG A 136 10.55 2.25 -7.05
CA ARG A 136 9.42 1.38 -7.35
C ARG A 136 9.20 0.31 -6.27
N LEU A 137 7.94 0.10 -5.91
CA LEU A 137 7.40 -0.97 -5.07
C LEU A 137 6.12 -1.46 -5.75
N ALA A 138 6.20 -2.53 -6.54
CA ALA A 138 5.05 -3.05 -7.26
C ALA A 138 4.27 -4.07 -6.42
N CYS A 139 2.96 -4.12 -6.63
CA CYS A 139 2.07 -5.14 -6.07
C CYS A 139 0.87 -5.37 -6.98
N ALA A 140 0.27 -6.55 -6.87
CA ALA A 140 -0.93 -6.89 -7.60
C ALA A 140 -1.85 -7.79 -6.78
N PHE A 141 -3.15 -7.70 -7.05
CA PHE A 141 -4.19 -8.55 -6.49
C PHE A 141 -4.79 -9.36 -7.64
N VAL A 142 -4.36 -10.61 -7.78
CA VAL A 142 -4.67 -11.47 -8.93
C VAL A 142 -5.68 -12.54 -8.54
N GLY A 143 -6.72 -12.74 -9.34
CA GLY A 143 -7.82 -13.66 -9.06
C GLY A 143 -9.09 -12.94 -8.58
N THR A 144 -10.07 -13.71 -8.09
CA THR A 144 -11.34 -13.15 -7.60
C THR A 144 -11.78 -13.79 -6.29
N GLY A 145 -12.34 -12.97 -5.39
CA GLY A 145 -12.88 -13.42 -4.11
C GLY A 145 -11.83 -14.08 -3.20
N GLU A 146 -12.14 -15.26 -2.67
CA GLU A 146 -11.26 -16.00 -1.75
C GLU A 146 -9.99 -16.56 -2.42
N GLN A 147 -9.92 -16.52 -3.76
CA GLN A 147 -8.77 -16.99 -4.53
C GLN A 147 -7.79 -15.86 -4.90
N THR A 148 -8.01 -14.65 -4.38
CA THR A 148 -7.12 -13.51 -4.65
C THR A 148 -5.73 -13.75 -4.05
N GLN A 149 -4.72 -13.80 -4.92
CA GLN A 149 -3.32 -13.86 -4.55
C GLN A 149 -2.72 -12.45 -4.61
N VAL A 150 -1.92 -12.11 -3.60
CA VAL A 150 -1.13 -10.87 -3.61
C VAL A 150 0.24 -11.18 -4.19
N LEU A 151 0.57 -10.57 -5.33
CA LEU A 151 1.92 -10.55 -5.90
C LEU A 151 2.63 -9.27 -5.44
N VAL A 152 3.94 -9.33 -5.24
CA VAL A 152 4.74 -8.18 -4.78
C VAL A 152 6.09 -8.13 -5.47
N GLY A 153 6.72 -6.95 -5.48
CA GLY A 153 8.07 -6.78 -6.01
C GLY A 153 8.14 -7.02 -7.53
N ASP A 154 9.23 -7.65 -7.98
CA ASP A 154 9.47 -7.86 -9.42
C ASP A 154 8.44 -8.81 -10.05
N GLU A 155 7.98 -9.83 -9.33
CA GLU A 155 6.93 -10.75 -9.81
C GLU A 155 5.64 -9.99 -10.16
N ALA A 156 5.21 -9.06 -9.30
CA ALA A 156 4.05 -8.22 -9.57
C ALA A 156 4.26 -7.30 -10.77
N PHE A 157 5.49 -6.79 -10.94
CA PHE A 157 5.81 -5.89 -12.04
C PHE A 157 5.86 -6.62 -13.38
N GLU A 158 6.49 -7.79 -13.43
CA GLU A 158 6.55 -8.64 -14.61
C GLU A 158 5.16 -9.10 -15.03
N ALA A 159 4.34 -9.56 -14.09
CA ALA A 159 2.95 -9.93 -14.36
C ALA A 159 2.13 -8.73 -14.90
N ALA A 160 2.37 -7.52 -14.37
CA ALA A 160 1.71 -6.31 -14.87
C ALA A 160 2.15 -5.92 -16.30
N ASP A 161 3.43 -6.08 -16.65
CA ASP A 161 3.95 -5.77 -17.99
C ASP A 161 3.45 -6.79 -19.03
N ASP A 162 3.26 -8.05 -18.63
CA ASP A 162 2.71 -9.12 -19.48
C ASP A 162 1.20 -8.96 -19.77
N GLU A 163 0.43 -8.32 -18.88
CA GLU A 163 -1.00 -8.04 -19.12
C GLU A 163 -1.24 -6.97 -20.19
N VAL A 164 -0.25 -6.11 -20.45
CA VAL A 164 -0.33 -4.98 -21.39
C VAL A 164 0.48 -5.18 -22.68
N GLY A 165 1.01 -6.40 -22.88
CA GLY A 165 1.86 -6.80 -24.00
C GLY A 165 1.17 -7.55 -25.14
#